data_AF-A0A1N6DKI4-F1
#
_entry.id   AF-A0A1N6DKI4-F1
#
_cell.length_a   1.000
_cell.length_b   1.000
_cell.length_c   1.000
_cell.angle_alpha   90.00
_cell.angle_beta   90.00
_cell.angle_gamma   90.00
#
_symmetry.space_group_name_H-M   'P 1'
#
loop_
_entity.id
_entity.type
_entity.pdbx_description
1 polymer ?
#
loop_
_entity_poly.entity_id
_entity_poly.type
_entity_poly.pdbx_seq_one_letter_code
_entity_poly.pdbx_strand_id
1 'polypeptide(L)'
;MDNSRIKTGFILVLVFAFTTGRAQWIRRDSTVWGVRNGIVVGLWPGAIESLKEGANGGPRGLLRIGYNYGGVTYHINYIAVEPVVNGKIEFSEISPSASDGKWGKQMWIGDTVITENTLSLYVHMEKFANGAHPYLRLSIHKDRPEELCIEVFHHPGSAPMERCGVTATMGNYSRLRKLYINDLVINSRELYAGYDGIDFIEKETYPLKGKIVLATPDETFAQLAAWPQDPAYLTRWNWRYRPFYMLAQYWRKDVATPSLQVRVNGRAKYWSGGNRDPRQYIAIPGGPSFENFELREKYVAGQKAYFGLSMKPVSELLR
;
A
#
# COMPACT_ATOMS: atom_id res chain seq x y z
N MET A 1 42.18 49.35 56.32
CA MET A 1 40.77 49.19 55.93
C MET A 1 40.72 49.37 54.43
N ASP A 2 40.76 48.28 53.65
CA ASP A 2 40.33 48.35 52.25
C ASP A 2 40.04 46.96 51.64
N ASN A 3 38.94 46.93 50.89
CA ASN A 3 38.59 46.10 49.74
C ASN A 3 38.99 44.61 49.64
N SER A 4 38.04 43.72 49.96
CA SER A 4 37.94 42.40 49.32
C SER A 4 36.68 42.33 48.43
N ARG A 5 36.91 42.29 47.11
CA ARG A 5 35.87 42.06 46.09
C ARG A 5 35.47 40.59 46.11
N ILE A 6 34.24 40.29 46.49
CA ILE A 6 33.61 38.98 46.27
C ILE A 6 33.11 38.96 44.81
N LYS A 7 33.70 38.09 43.98
CA LYS A 7 33.23 37.82 42.62
C LYS A 7 32.09 36.81 42.69
N THR A 8 30.88 37.25 42.37
CA THR A 8 29.72 36.39 42.14
C THR A 8 29.93 35.58 40.86
N GLY A 9 30.19 34.27 40.99
CA GLY A 9 30.24 33.35 39.86
C GLY A 9 28.82 32.95 39.44
N PHE A 10 28.37 33.40 38.27
CA PHE A 10 27.21 32.83 37.59
C PHE A 10 27.57 31.44 37.07
N ILE A 11 26.96 30.39 37.64
CA ILE A 11 26.99 29.05 37.05
C ILE A 11 25.99 29.04 35.90
N LEU A 12 26.51 29.07 34.67
CA LEU A 12 25.72 28.82 33.47
C LEU A 12 25.49 27.30 33.37
N VAL A 13 24.31 26.83 33.81
CA VAL A 13 23.88 25.47 33.54
C VAL A 13 23.53 25.38 32.05
N LEU A 14 24.45 24.87 31.25
CA LEU A 14 24.16 24.44 29.88
C LEU A 14 23.21 23.25 29.96
N VAL A 15 21.93 23.50 29.70
CA VAL A 15 20.98 22.45 29.35
C VAL A 15 21.36 21.95 27.96
N PHE A 16 22.09 20.85 27.90
CA PHE A 16 22.24 20.09 26.66
C PHE A 16 20.86 19.51 26.32
N ALA A 17 20.17 20.16 25.39
CA ALA A 17 19.09 19.51 24.66
C ALA A 17 19.73 18.36 23.87
N PHE A 18 19.61 17.13 24.38
CA PHE A 18 19.89 15.94 23.59
C PHE A 18 18.89 15.94 22.43
N THR A 19 19.34 16.33 21.24
CA THR A 19 18.70 15.90 20.01
C THR A 19 18.89 14.39 19.94
N THR A 20 17.91 13.63 20.43
CA THR A 20 17.85 12.18 20.24
C THR A 20 18.06 11.92 18.76
N GLY A 21 19.16 11.25 18.43
CA GLY A 21 19.51 10.92 17.05
C GLY A 21 18.30 10.26 16.38
N ARG A 22 17.75 10.92 15.36
CA ARG A 22 16.65 10.38 14.56
C ARG A 22 17.08 8.99 14.09
N ALA A 23 16.31 7.96 14.43
CA ALA A 23 16.72 6.58 14.16
C ALA A 23 17.09 6.44 12.67
N GLN A 24 18.35 6.08 12.39
CA GLN A 24 18.94 6.19 11.04
C GLN A 24 18.22 5.35 9.99
N TRP A 25 17.45 4.34 10.42
CA TRP A 25 16.66 3.44 9.59
C TRP A 25 15.35 4.07 9.08
N ILE A 26 14.87 5.17 9.67
CA ILE A 26 13.59 5.79 9.33
C ILE A 26 13.74 6.81 8.18
N ARG A 27 12.79 6.78 7.25
CA ARG A 27 12.56 7.82 6.25
C ARG A 27 11.27 8.59 6.59
N ARG A 28 11.35 9.91 6.64
CA ARG A 28 10.16 10.77 6.80
C ARG A 28 10.32 12.11 6.07
N ASP A 29 9.33 12.39 5.24
CA ASP A 29 9.00 13.68 4.62
C ASP A 29 7.58 14.09 5.07
N SER A 30 7.11 15.27 4.68
CA SER A 30 5.78 15.84 4.99
C SER A 30 4.60 14.90 4.67
N THR A 31 4.73 14.07 3.63
CA THR A 31 3.65 13.21 3.13
C THR A 31 4.06 11.74 2.92
N VAL A 32 5.28 11.38 3.32
CA VAL A 32 5.87 10.06 3.07
C VAL A 32 6.60 9.56 4.31
N TRP A 33 6.34 8.32 4.70
CA TRP A 33 6.93 7.63 5.84
C TRP A 33 7.40 6.25 5.43
N GLY A 34 8.48 5.75 6.00
CA GLY A 34 8.94 4.40 5.71
C GLY A 34 10.31 4.14 6.31
N VAL A 35 10.98 3.15 5.74
CA VAL A 35 12.30 2.71 6.19
C VAL A 35 13.27 2.64 5.02
N ARG A 36 14.57 2.77 5.31
CA ARG A 36 15.61 2.54 4.31
C ARG A 36 15.62 1.06 3.92
N ASN A 37 15.82 0.77 2.64
CA ASN A 37 15.85 -0.61 2.12
C ASN A 37 14.60 -1.43 2.51
N GLY A 38 13.42 -0.81 2.40
CA GLY A 38 12.15 -1.40 2.78
C GLY A 38 10.94 -0.60 2.33
N ILE A 39 9.79 -0.91 2.92
CA ILE A 39 8.49 -0.39 2.54
C ILE A 39 8.35 1.09 2.91
N VAL A 40 7.64 1.81 2.05
CA VAL A 40 7.34 3.23 2.18
C VAL A 40 5.85 3.41 1.96
N VAL A 41 5.21 4.23 2.79
CA VAL A 41 3.81 4.63 2.67
C VAL A 41 3.71 6.14 2.51
N GLY A 42 2.78 6.60 1.69
CA GLY A 42 2.52 8.02 1.47
C GLY A 42 1.05 8.32 1.31
N LEU A 43 0.67 9.59 1.53
CA LEU A 43 -0.69 10.08 1.38
C LEU A 43 -0.75 11.18 0.33
N TRP A 44 -1.91 11.30 -0.33
CA TRP A 44 -2.22 12.47 -1.15
C TRP A 44 -2.12 13.76 -0.32
N PRO A 45 -1.61 14.88 -0.85
CA PRO A 45 -1.15 15.09 -2.23
C PRO A 45 0.33 14.70 -2.49
N GLY A 46 0.98 13.96 -1.60
CA GLY A 46 2.36 13.53 -1.76
C GLY A 46 2.55 12.46 -2.83
N ALA A 47 3.59 12.63 -3.67
CA ALA A 47 4.13 11.56 -4.49
C ALA A 47 5.25 10.82 -3.77
N ILE A 48 5.21 9.48 -3.79
CA ILE A 48 6.33 8.65 -3.31
C ILE A 48 7.50 8.66 -4.31
N GLU A 49 7.17 8.76 -5.59
CA GLU A 49 8.11 8.78 -6.70
C GLU A 49 7.88 10.06 -7.51
N SER A 50 8.83 10.98 -7.47
CA SER A 50 8.76 12.28 -8.16
C SER A 50 9.10 12.14 -9.63
N LEU A 51 8.23 11.48 -10.41
CA LEU A 51 8.40 11.32 -11.86
C LEU A 51 8.26 12.63 -12.64
N LYS A 52 7.54 13.60 -12.07
CA LYS A 52 7.31 14.94 -12.61
C LYS A 52 7.20 15.94 -11.46
N GLU A 53 7.67 17.15 -11.70
CA GLU A 53 7.42 18.27 -10.79
C GLU A 53 5.91 18.51 -10.64
N GLY A 54 5.43 18.71 -9.41
CA GLY A 54 4.00 18.89 -9.12
C GLY A 54 3.14 17.62 -9.18
N ALA A 55 3.72 16.42 -9.33
CA ALA A 55 2.96 15.18 -9.25
C ALA A 55 2.32 14.98 -7.87
N ASN A 56 1.04 14.63 -7.84
CA ASN A 56 0.27 14.43 -6.59
C ASN A 56 0.28 12.97 -6.08
N GLY A 57 1.09 12.11 -6.71
CA GLY A 57 1.25 10.71 -6.34
C GLY A 57 0.08 9.79 -6.70
N GLY A 58 -0.90 10.25 -7.46
CA GLY A 58 -2.07 9.45 -7.86
C GLY A 58 -3.38 9.87 -7.17
N PRO A 59 -4.42 9.03 -7.24
CA PRO A 59 -5.74 9.35 -6.69
C PRO A 59 -5.72 9.66 -5.18
N ARG A 60 -6.70 10.46 -4.74
CA ARG A 60 -6.99 10.66 -3.32
C ARG A 60 -7.70 9.41 -2.77
N GLY A 61 -7.65 9.21 -1.45
CA GLY A 61 -8.33 8.09 -0.80
C GLY A 61 -7.59 6.77 -0.92
N LEU A 62 -6.33 6.80 -1.34
CA LEU A 62 -5.44 5.65 -1.42
C LEU A 62 -4.16 5.92 -0.62
N LEU A 63 -3.70 4.91 0.11
CA LEU A 63 -2.32 4.87 0.57
C LEU A 63 -1.45 4.57 -0.64
N ARG A 64 -0.43 5.39 -0.91
CA ARG A 64 0.61 5.03 -1.88
C ARG A 64 1.58 4.08 -1.19
N ILE A 65 1.97 3.00 -1.84
CA ILE A 65 2.92 2.03 -1.31
C ILE A 65 4.11 1.91 -2.25
N GLY A 66 5.29 2.20 -1.71
CA GLY A 66 6.55 2.09 -2.42
C GLY A 66 7.54 1.18 -1.72
N TYR A 67 8.66 0.97 -2.40
CA TYR A 67 9.81 0.29 -1.85
C TYR A 67 11.05 1.15 -2.06
N ASN A 68 11.77 1.44 -0.98
CA ASN A 68 13.06 2.10 -1.01
C ASN A 68 14.16 1.04 -1.11
N TYR A 69 15.07 1.16 -2.07
CA TYR A 69 16.23 0.29 -2.19
C TYR A 69 17.42 1.08 -2.73
N GLY A 70 18.56 1.01 -2.04
CA GLY A 70 19.77 1.73 -2.46
C GLY A 70 19.60 3.25 -2.52
N GLY A 71 18.70 3.81 -1.69
CA GLY A 71 18.41 5.25 -1.66
C GLY A 71 17.35 5.72 -2.67
N VAL A 72 16.95 4.89 -3.63
CA VAL A 72 15.89 5.19 -4.60
C VAL A 72 14.56 4.61 -4.12
N THR A 73 13.46 5.34 -4.29
CA THR A 73 12.12 4.84 -3.95
C THR A 73 11.27 4.70 -5.21
N TYR A 74 10.69 3.53 -5.41
CA TYR A 74 9.75 3.27 -6.50
C TYR A 74 8.34 3.13 -5.95
N HIS A 75 7.36 3.69 -6.65
CA HIS A 75 5.95 3.45 -6.38
C HIS A 75 5.54 2.09 -6.96
N ILE A 76 5.00 1.20 -6.12
CA ILE A 76 4.71 -0.18 -6.48
C ILE A 76 3.21 -0.48 -6.50
N ASN A 77 2.46 0.03 -5.52
CA ASN A 77 1.07 -0.38 -5.29
C ASN A 77 0.29 0.74 -4.59
N TYR A 78 -1.05 0.67 -4.59
CA TYR A 78 -1.89 1.48 -3.72
C TYR A 78 -2.73 0.62 -2.80
N ILE A 79 -3.04 1.08 -1.58
CA ILE A 79 -3.98 0.42 -0.69
C ILE A 79 -5.24 1.27 -0.50
N ALA A 80 -6.39 0.69 -0.86
CA ALA A 80 -7.72 1.23 -0.59
C ALA A 80 -8.30 0.68 0.73
N VAL A 81 -9.26 1.40 1.31
CA VAL A 81 -10.05 0.99 2.47
C VAL A 81 -11.49 0.78 2.04
N GLU A 82 -12.02 -0.41 2.30
CA GLU A 82 -13.30 -0.88 1.77
C GLU A 82 -14.25 -1.34 2.90
N PRO A 83 -14.92 -0.41 3.62
CA PRO A 83 -15.87 -0.79 4.65
C PRO A 83 -17.17 -1.33 4.05
N VAL A 84 -17.71 -2.38 4.68
CA VAL A 84 -19.01 -2.98 4.36
C VAL A 84 -19.94 -2.79 5.56
N VAL A 85 -21.10 -2.17 5.33
CA VAL A 85 -22.15 -1.94 6.33
C VAL A 85 -23.48 -2.36 5.70
N ASN A 86 -24.22 -3.25 6.36
CA ASN A 86 -25.50 -3.78 5.88
C ASN A 86 -25.41 -4.31 4.44
N GLY A 87 -24.38 -5.12 4.16
CA GLY A 87 -24.07 -5.64 2.82
C GLY A 87 -23.61 -4.62 1.78
N LYS A 88 -23.59 -3.31 2.10
CA LYS A 88 -23.17 -2.26 1.17
C LYS A 88 -21.70 -1.90 1.35
N ILE A 89 -20.93 -2.13 0.29
CA ILE A 89 -19.52 -1.72 0.20
C ILE A 89 -19.40 -0.24 -0.21
N GLU A 90 -18.43 0.45 0.39
CA GLU A 90 -17.92 1.73 -0.07
C GLU A 90 -16.41 1.62 -0.32
N PHE A 91 -15.83 2.56 -1.07
CA PHE A 91 -14.43 2.49 -1.48
C PHE A 91 -13.75 3.82 -1.22
N SER A 92 -12.64 3.81 -0.49
CA SER A 92 -11.94 5.04 -0.17
C SER A 92 -11.48 5.82 -1.40
N GLU A 93 -11.22 5.18 -2.54
CA GLU A 93 -10.78 5.83 -3.79
C GLU A 93 -11.91 6.51 -4.59
N ILE A 94 -13.09 5.87 -4.68
CA ILE A 94 -14.16 6.30 -5.59
C ILE A 94 -15.40 6.83 -4.88
N SER A 95 -15.49 6.68 -3.55
CA SER A 95 -16.53 7.36 -2.77
C SER A 95 -16.22 8.87 -2.67
N PRO A 96 -17.18 9.76 -2.97
CA PRO A 96 -16.98 11.20 -2.86
C PRO A 96 -16.63 11.64 -1.42
N SER A 97 -15.73 12.60 -1.29
CA SER A 97 -15.47 13.31 -0.04
C SER A 97 -16.68 14.15 0.35
N ALA A 98 -17.03 14.12 1.63
CA ALA A 98 -18.11 14.94 2.15
C ALA A 98 -17.71 16.43 2.20
N SER A 99 -16.42 16.71 2.32
CA SER A 99 -15.90 18.06 2.46
C SER A 99 -15.85 18.85 1.14
N ASP A 100 -15.66 18.18 -0.01
CA ASP A 100 -15.51 18.87 -1.31
C ASP A 100 -16.22 18.21 -2.50
N GLY A 101 -16.90 17.09 -2.30
CA GLY A 101 -17.63 16.36 -3.35
C GLY A 101 -16.75 15.66 -4.40
N LYS A 102 -15.42 15.80 -4.34
CA LYS A 102 -14.50 15.14 -5.29
C LYS A 102 -14.33 13.66 -4.93
N TRP A 103 -13.98 12.85 -5.92
CA TRP A 103 -13.70 11.42 -5.70
C TRP A 103 -12.51 11.22 -4.76
N GLY A 104 -12.59 10.15 -3.98
CA GLY A 104 -11.61 9.78 -2.97
C GLY A 104 -11.91 10.44 -1.63
N LYS A 105 -11.86 9.67 -0.55
CA LYS A 105 -11.96 10.17 0.82
C LYS A 105 -10.69 10.91 1.22
N GLN A 106 -10.83 12.03 1.93
CA GLN A 106 -9.68 12.68 2.56
C GLN A 106 -9.12 11.79 3.66
N MET A 107 -7.79 11.72 3.71
CA MET A 107 -7.03 10.99 4.71
C MET A 107 -5.99 11.94 5.30
N TRP A 108 -5.74 11.83 6.60
CA TRP A 108 -4.73 12.64 7.28
C TRP A 108 -4.04 11.85 8.38
N ILE A 109 -2.83 12.29 8.71
CA ILE A 109 -2.02 11.68 9.77
C ILE A 109 -2.42 12.26 11.12
N GLY A 110 -2.70 11.38 12.07
CA GLY A 110 -2.78 11.69 13.49
C GLY A 110 -1.43 11.49 14.16
N ASP A 111 -1.41 10.74 15.25
CA ASP A 111 -0.19 10.51 16.00
C ASP A 111 0.84 9.71 15.20
N THR A 112 2.11 10.08 15.38
CA THR A 112 3.26 9.32 14.90
C THR A 112 4.06 8.87 16.12
N VAL A 113 4.18 7.55 16.31
CA VAL A 113 4.94 6.96 17.41
C VAL A 113 6.17 6.26 16.83
N ILE A 114 7.34 6.68 17.30
CA ILE A 114 8.62 6.07 16.93
C ILE A 114 9.24 5.47 18.18
N THR A 115 9.45 4.16 18.16
CA THR A 115 10.26 3.45 19.16
C THR A 115 11.59 3.06 18.55
N GLU A 116 12.46 2.40 19.32
CA GLU A 116 13.71 1.84 18.82
C GLU A 116 13.49 0.93 17.59
N ASN A 117 12.39 0.16 17.60
CA ASN A 117 12.16 -0.94 16.68
C ASN A 117 10.97 -0.73 15.75
N THR A 118 10.15 0.30 15.96
CA THR A 118 8.87 0.44 15.24
C THR A 118 8.56 1.89 14.91
N LEU A 119 8.12 2.10 13.68
CA LEU A 119 7.50 3.32 13.21
C LEU A 119 6.00 3.06 13.11
N SER A 120 5.18 3.80 13.85
CA SER A 120 3.73 3.71 13.82
C SER A 120 3.09 5.04 13.44
N LEU A 121 2.04 5.00 12.63
CA LEU A 121 1.28 6.15 12.15
C LEU A 121 -0.21 5.87 12.30
N TYR A 122 -0.95 6.82 12.83
CA TYR A 122 -2.41 6.78 12.77
C TYR A 122 -2.88 7.51 11.51
N VAL A 123 -3.68 6.84 10.69
CA VAL A 123 -4.30 7.42 9.50
C VAL A 123 -5.79 7.52 9.72
N HIS A 124 -6.27 8.74 9.85
CA HIS A 124 -7.69 9.04 9.91
C HIS A 124 -8.23 9.31 8.51
N MET A 125 -9.53 9.13 8.35
CA MET A 125 -10.21 9.42 7.10
C MET A 125 -11.65 9.86 7.34
N GLU A 126 -12.24 10.50 6.34
CA GLU A 126 -13.63 10.92 6.40
C GLU A 126 -14.59 9.73 6.59
N LYS A 127 -15.71 9.99 7.28
CA LYS A 127 -16.84 9.06 7.36
C LYS A 127 -17.39 8.74 5.95
N PHE A 128 -17.71 7.47 5.74
CA PHE A 128 -18.29 6.95 4.51
C PHE A 128 -19.80 7.17 4.47
N ALA A 129 -20.37 7.17 3.26
CA ALA A 129 -21.80 7.39 3.06
C ALA A 129 -22.67 6.26 3.65
N ASN A 130 -22.13 5.04 3.73
CA ASN A 130 -22.78 3.91 4.43
C ASN A 130 -22.68 4.01 5.97
N GLY A 131 -22.11 5.09 6.51
CA GLY A 131 -21.99 5.32 7.95
C GLY A 131 -20.73 4.74 8.59
N ALA A 132 -19.90 3.97 7.87
CA ALA A 132 -18.63 3.50 8.41
C ALA A 132 -17.66 4.67 8.66
N HIS A 133 -16.91 4.63 9.75
CA HIS A 133 -15.91 5.64 10.08
C HIS A 133 -14.62 4.97 10.60
N PRO A 134 -13.90 4.25 9.72
CA PRO A 134 -12.68 3.57 10.10
C PRO A 134 -11.50 4.54 10.27
N TYR A 135 -10.50 4.12 11.02
CA TYR A 135 -9.15 4.69 11.00
C TYR A 135 -8.14 3.56 11.08
N LEU A 136 -6.91 3.82 10.63
CA LEU A 136 -5.85 2.80 10.57
C LEU A 136 -4.74 3.12 11.56
N ARG A 137 -4.12 2.08 12.12
CA ARG A 137 -2.74 2.16 12.62
C ARG A 137 -1.84 1.43 11.64
N LEU A 138 -0.91 2.15 11.02
CA LEU A 138 0.11 1.61 10.15
C LEU A 138 1.40 1.43 10.96
N SER A 139 2.05 0.28 10.87
CA SER A 139 3.33 0.06 11.57
C SER A 139 4.36 -0.66 10.71
N ILE A 140 5.62 -0.26 10.81
CA ILE A 140 6.77 -0.94 10.19
C ILE A 140 7.77 -1.31 11.29
N HIS A 141 8.16 -2.58 11.33
CA HIS A 141 9.14 -3.09 12.28
C HIS A 141 10.54 -3.12 11.66
N LYS A 142 11.57 -2.73 12.41
CA LYS A 142 12.96 -2.66 11.88
C LYS A 142 13.47 -3.99 11.35
N ASP A 143 13.03 -5.11 11.94
CA ASP A 143 13.45 -6.47 11.56
C ASP A 143 12.61 -7.08 10.43
N ARG A 144 11.55 -6.38 9.99
CA ARG A 144 10.73 -6.74 8.82
C ARG A 144 10.50 -5.50 7.96
N PRO A 145 11.59 -4.87 7.45
CA PRO A 145 11.49 -3.59 6.75
C PRO A 145 10.65 -3.67 5.48
N GLU A 146 10.45 -4.86 4.90
CA GLU A 146 9.61 -5.10 3.73
C GLU A 146 8.10 -5.11 3.99
N GLU A 147 7.67 -5.08 5.26
CA GLU A 147 6.30 -5.38 5.68
C GLU A 147 5.63 -4.18 6.36
N LEU A 148 4.42 -3.84 5.90
CA LEU A 148 3.55 -2.85 6.50
C LEU A 148 2.43 -3.59 7.27
N CYS A 149 2.45 -3.48 8.59
CA CYS A 149 1.31 -3.86 9.42
C CYS A 149 0.21 -2.82 9.29
N ILE A 150 -1.01 -3.26 9.02
CA ILE A 150 -2.20 -2.43 8.89
C ILE A 150 -3.25 -2.94 9.87
N GLU A 151 -3.60 -2.10 10.83
CA GLU A 151 -4.61 -2.40 11.83
C GLU A 151 -5.82 -1.52 11.60
N VAL A 152 -7.01 -2.12 11.59
CA VAL A 152 -8.25 -1.41 11.29
C VAL A 152 -9.08 -1.20 12.54
N PHE A 153 -9.38 0.06 12.84
CA PHE A 153 -10.22 0.49 13.96
C PHE A 153 -11.41 1.29 13.45
N HIS A 154 -12.26 1.75 14.37
CA HIS A 154 -13.39 2.63 14.06
C HIS A 154 -13.54 3.72 15.12
N HIS A 155 -13.97 4.90 14.70
CA HIS A 155 -14.31 5.98 15.61
C HIS A 155 -15.64 5.70 16.33
N PRO A 156 -15.87 6.31 17.52
CA PRO A 156 -17.19 6.36 18.13
C PRO A 156 -18.23 6.92 17.13
N GLY A 157 -19.40 6.28 17.04
CA GLY A 157 -20.45 6.65 16.09
C GLY A 157 -20.24 6.17 14.65
N SER A 158 -19.26 5.27 14.41
CA SER A 158 -19.24 4.45 13.20
C SER A 158 -20.43 3.50 13.17
N ALA A 159 -21.05 3.32 12.02
CA ALA A 159 -21.97 2.22 11.81
C ALA A 159 -21.23 0.87 12.00
N PRO A 160 -21.90 -0.18 12.52
CA PRO A 160 -21.30 -1.50 12.65
C PRO A 160 -20.84 -2.04 11.29
N MET A 161 -19.53 -2.28 11.16
CA MET A 161 -18.96 -2.84 9.94
C MET A 161 -19.02 -4.36 10.00
N GLU A 162 -19.48 -4.99 8.92
CA GLU A 162 -19.42 -6.45 8.73
C GLU A 162 -18.00 -6.88 8.32
N ARG A 163 -17.35 -6.03 7.53
CA ARG A 163 -15.98 -6.18 7.01
C ARG A 163 -15.40 -4.78 6.80
N CYS A 164 -14.09 -4.64 6.94
CA CYS A 164 -13.36 -3.49 6.42
C CYS A 164 -12.11 -3.99 5.71
N GLY A 165 -12.17 -4.08 4.38
CA GLY A 165 -11.08 -4.56 3.55
C GLY A 165 -9.96 -3.53 3.46
N VAL A 166 -8.73 -4.01 3.35
CA VAL A 166 -7.57 -3.23 2.92
C VAL A 166 -7.05 -3.87 1.64
N THR A 167 -7.22 -3.16 0.54
CA THR A 167 -7.13 -3.74 -0.80
C THR A 167 -5.93 -3.18 -1.53
N ALA A 168 -4.96 -4.04 -1.82
CA ALA A 168 -3.85 -3.71 -2.69
C ALA A 168 -4.35 -3.66 -4.15
N THR A 169 -4.05 -2.58 -4.86
CA THR A 169 -4.41 -2.36 -6.27
C THR A 169 -3.19 -1.91 -7.07
N MET A 170 -3.25 -2.00 -8.41
CA MET A 170 -2.12 -1.81 -9.31
C MET A 170 -1.13 -3.01 -9.31
N GLY A 171 -1.60 -4.21 -8.98
CA GLY A 171 -0.83 -5.45 -9.15
C GLY A 171 -0.39 -5.68 -10.61
N ASN A 172 -1.12 -5.13 -11.58
CA ASN A 172 -0.76 -5.24 -12.98
C ASN A 172 0.53 -4.47 -13.35
N TYR A 173 0.94 -3.49 -12.54
CA TYR A 173 2.19 -2.75 -12.73
C TYR A 173 3.40 -3.67 -12.58
N SER A 174 3.39 -4.54 -11.57
CA SER A 174 4.37 -5.61 -11.41
C SER A 174 4.04 -6.85 -12.26
N ARG A 175 3.01 -6.82 -13.11
CA ARG A 175 2.53 -7.97 -13.90
C ARG A 175 2.40 -9.24 -13.06
N LEU A 176 1.76 -9.13 -11.90
CA LEU A 176 1.52 -10.26 -11.01
C LEU A 176 0.68 -11.33 -11.73
N ARG A 177 1.25 -12.52 -11.93
CA ARG A 177 0.63 -13.59 -12.72
C ARG A 177 0.51 -14.92 -12.02
N LYS A 178 1.38 -15.21 -11.05
CA LYS A 178 1.28 -16.41 -10.20
C LYS A 178 0.80 -15.99 -8.83
N LEU A 179 -0.36 -16.48 -8.42
CA LEU A 179 -0.87 -16.37 -7.06
C LEU A 179 -0.64 -17.71 -6.34
N TYR A 180 0.07 -17.67 -5.23
CA TYR A 180 0.30 -18.83 -4.38
C TYR A 180 -0.61 -18.72 -3.17
N ILE A 181 -1.50 -19.69 -3.02
CA ILE A 181 -2.54 -19.70 -2.01
C ILE A 181 -2.76 -21.13 -1.51
N ASN A 182 -2.58 -21.35 -0.20
CA ASN A 182 -2.51 -22.70 0.35
C ASN A 182 -1.48 -23.54 -0.44
N ASP A 183 -1.88 -24.69 -0.97
CA ASP A 183 -1.05 -25.57 -1.80
C ASP A 183 -1.25 -25.36 -3.31
N LEU A 184 -1.93 -24.27 -3.71
CA LEU A 184 -2.27 -23.98 -5.11
C LEU A 184 -1.40 -22.86 -5.68
N VAL A 185 -1.08 -22.97 -6.96
CA VAL A 185 -0.52 -21.89 -7.77
C VAL A 185 -1.49 -21.59 -8.91
N ILE A 186 -2.06 -20.39 -8.90
CA ILE A 186 -3.05 -19.96 -9.89
C ILE A 186 -2.37 -19.00 -10.87
N ASN A 187 -2.46 -19.30 -12.17
CA ASN A 187 -1.99 -18.41 -13.22
C ASN A 187 -3.10 -17.47 -13.70
N SER A 188 -2.90 -16.16 -13.62
CA SER A 188 -3.89 -15.18 -14.09
C SER A 188 -4.25 -15.30 -15.58
N ARG A 189 -3.34 -15.76 -16.44
CA ARG A 189 -3.60 -15.92 -17.88
C ARG A 189 -4.56 -17.08 -18.16
N GLU A 190 -4.50 -18.12 -17.33
CA GLU A 190 -5.43 -19.24 -17.37
C GLU A 190 -6.77 -18.85 -16.73
N LEU A 191 -6.71 -18.22 -15.54
CA LEU A 191 -7.90 -17.79 -14.80
C LEU A 191 -8.78 -16.80 -15.58
N TYR A 192 -8.15 -15.90 -16.35
CA TYR A 192 -8.82 -14.87 -17.15
C TYR A 192 -8.70 -15.12 -18.66
N ALA A 193 -8.50 -16.37 -19.07
CA ALA A 193 -8.43 -16.74 -20.49
C ALA A 193 -9.64 -16.20 -21.27
N GLY A 194 -9.36 -15.57 -22.42
CA GLY A 194 -10.38 -14.97 -23.29
C GLY A 194 -10.89 -13.59 -22.87
N TYR A 195 -10.45 -13.02 -21.74
CA TYR A 195 -10.83 -11.66 -21.35
C TYR A 195 -9.94 -10.60 -22.00
N ASP A 196 -10.56 -9.63 -22.69
CA ASP A 196 -9.88 -8.51 -23.37
C ASP A 196 -10.50 -7.13 -23.06
N GLY A 197 -11.39 -7.08 -22.07
CA GLY A 197 -12.10 -5.88 -21.63
C GLY A 197 -11.21 -4.82 -20.97
N ILE A 198 -11.79 -3.64 -20.75
CA ILE A 198 -11.12 -2.48 -20.12
C ILE A 198 -11.39 -2.38 -18.61
N ASP A 199 -12.42 -3.09 -18.16
CA ASP A 199 -12.90 -3.14 -16.78
C ASP A 199 -12.11 -4.16 -15.95
N PHE A 200 -12.45 -4.30 -14.68
CA PHE A 200 -11.98 -5.42 -13.87
C PHE A 200 -12.76 -6.69 -14.23
N ILE A 201 -12.09 -7.83 -14.18
CA ILE A 201 -12.73 -9.15 -14.18
C ILE A 201 -12.51 -9.79 -12.81
N GLU A 202 -13.61 -10.10 -12.11
CA GLU A 202 -13.60 -10.77 -10.81
C GLU A 202 -13.91 -12.26 -10.97
N LYS A 203 -13.38 -13.08 -10.06
CA LYS A 203 -13.62 -14.51 -9.97
C LYS A 203 -13.97 -14.89 -8.53
N GLU A 204 -14.30 -16.16 -8.33
CA GLU A 204 -14.64 -16.72 -7.03
C GLU A 204 -13.56 -16.42 -5.97
N THR A 205 -14.01 -16.26 -4.73
CA THR A 205 -13.12 -16.13 -3.58
C THR A 205 -12.53 -17.46 -3.17
N TYR A 206 -11.31 -17.45 -2.63
CA TYR A 206 -10.63 -18.64 -2.16
C TYR A 206 -10.52 -18.63 -0.63
N PRO A 207 -10.85 -19.73 0.08
CA PRO A 207 -10.55 -19.82 1.50
C PRO A 207 -9.04 -19.84 1.74
N LEU A 208 -8.57 -19.11 2.75
CA LEU A 208 -7.16 -19.11 3.14
C LEU A 208 -7.00 -19.93 4.43
N LYS A 209 -6.51 -21.17 4.28
CA LYS A 209 -6.20 -22.07 5.40
C LYS A 209 -4.87 -21.69 6.04
N GLY A 210 -3.91 -21.26 5.21
CA GLY A 210 -2.62 -20.76 5.65
C GLY A 210 -2.68 -19.36 6.26
N LYS A 211 -1.51 -18.79 6.54
CA LYS A 211 -1.37 -17.43 7.08
C LYS A 211 -0.93 -16.42 6.04
N ILE A 212 -0.54 -16.85 4.84
CA ILE A 212 0.04 -16.01 3.80
C ILE A 212 -0.56 -16.35 2.44
N VAL A 213 -0.80 -15.32 1.64
CA VAL A 213 -1.05 -15.40 0.20
C VAL A 213 -0.06 -14.47 -0.49
N LEU A 214 0.56 -14.90 -1.57
CA LEU A 214 1.53 -14.09 -2.29
C LEU A 214 1.31 -14.15 -3.79
N ALA A 215 1.70 -13.09 -4.46
CA ALA A 215 1.62 -12.95 -5.90
C ALA A 215 2.97 -12.52 -6.45
N THR A 216 3.38 -13.13 -7.57
CA THR A 216 4.64 -12.81 -8.26
C THR A 216 4.42 -12.60 -9.75
N PRO A 217 5.32 -11.86 -10.42
CA PRO A 217 5.50 -12.02 -11.85
C PRO A 217 5.88 -13.46 -12.19
N ASP A 218 5.62 -13.90 -13.42
CA ASP A 218 6.12 -15.17 -13.98
C ASP A 218 7.18 -14.97 -15.09
N GLU A 219 7.56 -13.71 -15.32
CA GLU A 219 8.57 -13.26 -16.27
C GLU A 219 9.96 -13.22 -15.63
N THR A 220 11.01 -13.35 -16.43
CA THR A 220 12.36 -12.95 -16.00
C THR A 220 12.45 -11.44 -15.82
N PHE A 221 13.44 -10.95 -15.07
CA PHE A 221 13.65 -9.51 -14.92
C PHE A 221 13.80 -8.79 -16.27
N ALA A 222 14.52 -9.37 -17.24
CA ALA A 222 14.69 -8.78 -18.56
C ALA A 222 13.35 -8.62 -19.31
N GLN A 223 12.47 -9.62 -19.22
CA GLN A 223 11.12 -9.57 -19.81
C GLN A 223 10.22 -8.56 -19.08
N LEU A 224 10.30 -8.50 -17.74
CA LEU A 224 9.55 -7.55 -16.93
C LEU A 224 10.00 -6.10 -17.14
N ALA A 225 11.30 -5.88 -17.36
CA ALA A 225 11.87 -4.57 -17.65
C ALA A 225 11.64 -4.12 -19.11
N ALA A 226 11.47 -5.07 -20.04
CA ALA A 226 11.18 -4.80 -21.44
C ALA A 226 9.81 -4.13 -21.61
N TRP A 227 9.73 -3.25 -22.61
CA TRP A 227 8.53 -2.50 -22.98
C TRP A 227 8.34 -2.54 -24.49
N PRO A 228 7.11 -2.80 -25.00
CA PRO A 228 6.85 -2.78 -26.43
C PRO A 228 7.22 -1.45 -27.08
N GLN A 229 7.74 -1.52 -28.31
CA GLN A 229 8.20 -0.35 -29.08
C GLN A 229 7.09 0.30 -29.92
N ASP A 230 5.87 -0.24 -29.88
CA ASP A 230 4.71 0.35 -30.53
C ASP A 230 4.40 1.77 -30.00
N PRO A 231 4.01 2.74 -30.86
CA PRO A 231 3.74 4.12 -30.46
C PRO A 231 2.73 4.26 -29.30
N ALA A 232 1.71 3.40 -29.25
CA ALA A 232 0.70 3.40 -28.19
C ALA A 232 1.30 3.08 -26.80
N TYR A 233 2.35 2.25 -26.75
CA TYR A 233 3.07 1.90 -25.53
C TYR A 233 4.11 2.96 -25.17
N LEU A 234 4.85 3.50 -26.15
CA LEU A 234 5.85 4.54 -25.90
C LEU A 234 5.22 5.80 -25.28
N THR A 235 4.02 6.19 -25.72
CA THR A 235 3.25 7.30 -25.12
C THR A 235 2.80 7.03 -23.68
N ARG A 236 2.87 5.77 -23.23
CA ARG A 236 2.48 5.29 -21.88
C ARG A 236 3.67 4.71 -21.12
N TRP A 237 4.89 5.19 -21.40
CA TRP A 237 6.15 4.71 -20.81
C TRP A 237 6.15 4.62 -19.27
N ASN A 238 5.37 5.44 -18.59
CA ASN A 238 5.24 5.43 -17.13
C ASN A 238 4.56 4.16 -16.57
N TRP A 239 3.93 3.34 -17.41
CA TRP A 239 3.41 2.02 -17.01
C TRP A 239 4.46 0.91 -17.05
N ARG A 240 5.65 1.18 -17.61
CA ARG A 240 6.76 0.23 -17.58
C ARG A 240 7.19 -0.02 -16.14
N TYR A 241 7.49 -1.28 -15.82
CA TYR A 241 8.11 -1.64 -14.56
C TYR A 241 9.51 -0.99 -14.48
N ARG A 242 9.65 -0.05 -13.54
CA ARG A 242 10.85 0.79 -13.36
C ARG A 242 11.87 0.23 -12.38
N PRO A 243 11.48 -0.48 -11.29
CA PRO A 243 12.48 -1.03 -10.38
C PRO A 243 13.49 -1.91 -11.12
N PHE A 244 14.74 -1.87 -10.68
CA PHE A 244 15.82 -2.70 -11.22
C PHE A 244 15.93 -4.07 -10.50
N TYR A 245 14.87 -4.47 -9.81
CA TYR A 245 14.74 -5.68 -9.02
C TYR A 245 13.30 -6.16 -9.07
N MET A 246 13.06 -7.44 -8.80
CA MET A 246 11.71 -8.02 -8.78
C MET A 246 11.17 -8.07 -7.35
N LEU A 247 9.87 -7.84 -7.21
CA LEU A 247 9.17 -7.93 -5.93
C LEU A 247 8.06 -8.98 -6.02
N ALA A 248 8.04 -9.89 -5.05
CA ALA A 248 6.84 -10.58 -4.64
C ALA A 248 5.99 -9.62 -3.80
N GLN A 249 4.68 -9.66 -3.99
CA GLN A 249 3.73 -8.95 -3.13
C GLN A 249 2.98 -9.99 -2.30
N TYR A 250 2.72 -9.73 -1.03
CA TYR A 250 2.01 -10.69 -0.20
C TYR A 250 1.11 -10.04 0.84
N TRP A 251 0.11 -10.79 1.27
CA TRP A 251 -0.66 -10.53 2.48
C TRP A 251 -0.41 -11.64 3.48
N ARG A 252 -0.15 -11.28 4.74
CA ARG A 252 -0.03 -12.23 5.85
C ARG A 252 -0.94 -11.86 7.02
N LYS A 253 -1.32 -12.87 7.80
CA LYS A 253 -1.96 -12.79 9.12
C LYS A 253 -1.09 -13.47 10.16
N ASP A 254 -1.17 -13.03 11.41
CA ASP A 254 -0.58 -13.78 12.53
C ASP A 254 -1.37 -15.05 12.84
N VAL A 255 -2.68 -14.99 12.67
CA VAL A 255 -3.63 -16.08 12.90
C VAL A 255 -4.67 -16.09 11.79
N ALA A 256 -4.90 -17.25 11.19
CA ALA A 256 -5.98 -17.45 10.22
C ALA A 256 -7.32 -17.57 10.97
N THR A 257 -8.37 -16.96 10.43
CA THR A 257 -9.73 -17.08 10.98
C THR A 257 -10.57 -17.96 10.06
N PRO A 258 -11.64 -18.63 10.55
CA PRO A 258 -12.52 -19.39 9.68
C PRO A 258 -13.20 -18.56 8.58
N SER A 259 -13.30 -17.25 8.77
CA SER A 259 -13.83 -16.31 7.76
C SER A 259 -12.78 -15.80 6.78
N LEU A 260 -11.51 -16.17 6.93
CA LEU A 260 -10.43 -15.62 6.12
C LEU A 260 -10.48 -16.17 4.70
N GLN A 261 -10.62 -15.26 3.75
CA GLN A 261 -10.70 -15.53 2.33
C GLN A 261 -9.76 -14.59 1.57
N VAL A 262 -9.39 -15.00 0.36
CA VAL A 262 -8.71 -14.17 -0.62
C VAL A 262 -9.69 -13.86 -1.74
N ARG A 263 -9.85 -12.57 -2.03
CA ARG A 263 -10.48 -12.12 -3.28
C ARG A 263 -9.38 -11.71 -4.24
N VAL A 264 -9.60 -12.03 -5.52
CA VAL A 264 -8.78 -11.56 -6.62
C VAL A 264 -9.63 -10.96 -7.72
N ASN A 265 -9.08 -9.97 -8.40
CA ASN A 265 -9.56 -9.55 -9.70
C ASN A 265 -8.37 -9.36 -10.65
N GLY A 266 -8.66 -9.23 -11.94
CA GLY A 266 -7.66 -9.09 -12.98
C GLY A 266 -8.03 -8.03 -14.00
N ARG A 267 -7.05 -7.70 -14.84
CA ARG A 267 -7.22 -6.83 -16.01
C ARG A 267 -6.44 -7.35 -17.18
N ALA A 268 -6.96 -7.10 -18.38
CA ALA A 268 -6.24 -7.33 -19.64
C ALA A 268 -5.49 -6.08 -20.13
N LYS A 269 -5.88 -4.88 -19.64
CA LYS A 269 -5.38 -3.59 -20.11
C LYS A 269 -5.05 -2.65 -18.95
N TYR A 270 -4.04 -1.79 -19.12
CA TYR A 270 -3.68 -0.77 -18.13
C TYR A 270 -4.73 0.33 -18.02
N TRP A 271 -4.90 0.90 -16.84
CA TRP A 271 -5.85 1.99 -16.60
C TRP A 271 -5.49 3.26 -17.39
N SER A 272 -6.51 3.91 -17.98
CA SER A 272 -6.34 5.13 -18.77
C SER A 272 -7.00 6.38 -18.15
N GLY A 273 -6.92 6.53 -16.81
CA GLY A 273 -7.30 7.82 -16.20
C GLY A 273 -8.80 8.07 -16.03
N GLY A 274 -9.63 7.03 -16.00
CA GLY A 274 -11.10 7.16 -15.83
C GLY A 274 -11.87 7.40 -17.12
N ASN A 275 -11.21 7.35 -18.29
CA ASN A 275 -11.88 7.37 -19.59
C ASN A 275 -12.49 5.99 -19.90
N ARG A 276 -13.69 5.92 -20.49
CA ARG A 276 -14.34 4.67 -20.89
C ARG A 276 -14.12 4.27 -22.35
N ASP A 277 -13.44 5.08 -23.15
CA ASP A 277 -13.12 4.77 -24.54
C ASP A 277 -12.05 3.66 -24.61
N PRO A 278 -12.37 2.45 -25.13
CA PRO A 278 -11.44 1.34 -25.19
C PRO A 278 -10.15 1.61 -25.98
N ARG A 279 -10.16 2.59 -26.89
CA ARG A 279 -9.00 2.98 -27.71
C ARG A 279 -7.92 3.70 -26.90
N GLN A 280 -8.26 4.18 -25.70
CA GLN A 280 -7.31 4.82 -24.80
C GLN A 280 -6.50 3.82 -23.96
N TYR A 281 -6.87 2.54 -24.02
CA TYR A 281 -6.26 1.48 -23.25
C TYR A 281 -5.22 0.72 -24.06
N ILE A 282 -4.14 0.32 -23.40
CA ILE A 282 -3.13 -0.59 -23.97
C ILE A 282 -3.20 -1.92 -23.22
N ALA A 283 -2.95 -3.02 -23.94
CA ALA A 283 -2.86 -4.32 -23.32
C ALA A 283 -1.70 -4.38 -22.33
N ILE A 284 -1.85 -5.18 -21.27
CA ILE A 284 -0.75 -5.50 -20.38
C ILE A 284 0.19 -6.44 -21.16
N PRO A 285 1.48 -6.10 -21.35
CA PRO A 285 2.36 -6.92 -22.18
C PRO A 285 2.51 -8.32 -21.59
N GLY A 286 2.24 -9.34 -22.40
CA GLY A 286 2.21 -10.75 -22.00
C GLY A 286 0.82 -11.26 -21.56
N GLY A 287 -0.23 -10.43 -21.61
CA GLY A 287 -1.61 -10.80 -21.32
C GLY A 287 -2.06 -10.43 -19.89
N PRO A 288 -3.29 -10.85 -19.51
CA PRO A 288 -3.92 -10.47 -18.25
C PRO A 288 -3.05 -10.74 -17.03
N SER A 289 -3.23 -9.90 -16.01
CA SER A 289 -2.56 -10.02 -14.71
C SER A 289 -3.53 -9.70 -13.58
N PHE A 290 -3.19 -10.13 -12.37
CA PHE A 290 -3.92 -9.73 -11.17
C PHE A 290 -3.78 -8.23 -10.97
N GLU A 291 -4.91 -7.55 -10.78
CA GLU A 291 -4.92 -6.13 -10.41
C GLU A 291 -4.97 -5.99 -8.90
N ASN A 292 -5.97 -6.61 -8.28
CA ASN A 292 -6.11 -6.67 -6.83
C ASN A 292 -6.02 -8.12 -6.35
N PHE A 293 -5.36 -8.30 -5.21
CA PHE A 293 -5.61 -9.44 -4.34
C PHE A 293 -5.64 -8.93 -2.90
N GLU A 294 -6.66 -9.33 -2.16
CA GLU A 294 -6.95 -8.79 -0.83
C GLU A 294 -7.39 -9.91 0.12
N LEU A 295 -7.14 -9.70 1.41
CA LEU A 295 -7.74 -10.50 2.46
C LEU A 295 -9.15 -10.00 2.77
N ARG A 296 -10.07 -10.93 2.96
CA ARG A 296 -11.42 -10.69 3.44
C ARG A 296 -11.66 -11.51 4.68
N GLU A 297 -12.13 -10.86 5.74
CA GLU A 297 -12.56 -11.52 6.97
C GLU A 297 -13.63 -10.66 7.65
N LYS A 298 -14.34 -11.24 8.63
CA LYS A 298 -15.26 -10.49 9.47
C LYS A 298 -14.52 -9.40 10.22
N TYR A 299 -15.11 -8.22 10.30
CA TYR A 299 -14.50 -7.10 11.00
C TYR A 299 -14.41 -7.35 12.51
N VAL A 300 -13.20 -7.17 13.05
CA VAL A 300 -12.94 -7.00 14.48
C VAL A 300 -12.03 -5.78 14.65
N ALA A 301 -12.34 -4.91 15.61
CA ALA A 301 -11.51 -3.74 15.88
C ALA A 301 -10.08 -4.16 16.30
N GLY A 302 -9.09 -3.53 15.68
CA GLY A 302 -7.67 -3.87 15.88
C GLY A 302 -7.23 -5.13 15.14
N GLN A 303 -8.05 -5.68 14.23
CA GLN A 303 -7.61 -6.75 13.36
C GLN A 303 -6.40 -6.29 12.52
N LYS A 304 -5.38 -7.15 12.45
CA LYS A 304 -4.13 -6.86 11.74
C LYS A 304 -4.06 -7.61 10.43
N ALA A 305 -3.58 -6.96 9.39
CA ALA A 305 -3.10 -7.59 8.17
C ALA A 305 -1.72 -7.01 7.83
N TYR A 306 -0.85 -7.82 7.25
CA TYR A 306 0.48 -7.40 6.86
C TYR A 306 0.57 -7.42 5.34
N PHE A 307 0.84 -6.27 4.72
CA PHE A 307 1.17 -6.18 3.30
C PHE A 307 2.68 -6.11 3.14
N GLY A 308 3.27 -6.97 2.32
CA GLY A 308 4.71 -6.98 2.12
C GLY A 308 5.14 -6.92 0.67
N LEU A 309 6.31 -6.32 0.46
CA LEU A 309 7.01 -6.20 -0.82
C LEU A 309 8.41 -6.80 -0.68
N SER A 310 8.63 -8.02 -1.17
CA SER A 310 9.86 -8.76 -0.88
C SER A 310 10.64 -9.16 -2.12
N MET A 311 11.97 -9.06 -2.06
CA MET A 311 12.89 -9.62 -3.05
C MET A 311 13.24 -11.10 -2.75
N LYS A 312 12.77 -11.64 -1.63
CA LYS A 312 13.03 -13.03 -1.23
C LYS A 312 12.34 -14.00 -2.19
N PRO A 313 12.93 -15.18 -2.43
CA PRO A 313 12.29 -16.21 -3.23
C PRO A 313 11.01 -16.71 -2.53
N VAL A 314 10.04 -17.16 -3.33
CA VAL A 314 8.76 -17.72 -2.84
C VAL A 314 8.97 -18.81 -1.80
N SER A 315 9.98 -19.66 -1.98
CA SER A 315 10.31 -20.76 -1.07
C SER A 315 10.79 -20.31 0.31
N GLU A 316 11.24 -19.06 0.47
CA GLU A 316 11.57 -18.47 1.77
C GLU A 316 10.34 -17.82 2.42
N LEU A 317 9.48 -17.20 1.61
CA LEU A 317 8.27 -16.51 2.09
C LEU A 317 7.17 -17.47 2.57
N LEU A 318 7.12 -18.69 2.02
CA LEU A 318 6.13 -19.72 2.38
C LEU A 318 6.56 -20.62 3.57
N ARG A 319 7.67 -20.32 4.24
CA ARG A 319 8.10 -21.02 5.46
C ARG A 319 7.42 -20.45 6.72
#